data_AF-A0A538IDN6-F1
#
_entry.id   AF-A0A538IDN6-F1
#
_cell.length_a   1.000
_cell.length_b   1.000
_cell.length_c   1.000
_cell.angle_alpha   90.00
_cell.angle_beta   90.00
_cell.angle_gamma   90.00
#
_symmetry.space_group_name_H-M   'P 1'
#
loop_
_entity.id
_entity.type
_entity.pdbx_description
1 polymer ?
#
loop_
_entity_poly.entity_id
_entity_poly.type
_entity_poly.pdbx_seq_one_letter_code
_entity_poly.pdbx_strand_id
1 'polypeptide(L)'
;MRPDELVTDVAERVGDEWQVCVVTNGEGVVVGLLGREAVRAAERVRAEDAMSLGPSTIRPSARREAIVQRMRDQELSRIVVTRSNGTLVGVLRREDLEEGSGEVS
;
A
#
# COMPACT_ATOMS: atom_id res chain seq x y z
N MET A 1 0.04 -8.65 3.88
CA MET A 1 -1.08 -9.62 4.00
C MET A 1 -1.05 -10.58 2.83
N ARG A 2 -1.48 -11.83 2.98
CA ARG A 2 -1.69 -12.81 1.91
C ARG A 2 -3.12 -12.73 1.37
N PRO A 3 -3.37 -13.12 0.10
CA PRO A 3 -4.70 -13.04 -0.50
C PRO A 3 -5.77 -13.85 0.25
N ASP A 4 -5.38 -14.97 0.86
CA ASP A 4 -6.24 -15.90 1.58
C ASP A 4 -6.47 -15.53 3.07
N GLU A 5 -5.75 -14.54 3.61
CA GLU A 5 -5.99 -14.02 4.96
C GLU A 5 -7.32 -13.23 5.02
N LEU A 6 -7.98 -13.24 6.18
CA LEU A 6 -9.21 -12.48 6.37
C LEU A 6 -8.92 -11.00 6.62
N VAL A 7 -9.76 -10.13 6.08
CA VAL A 7 -9.67 -8.67 6.29
C VAL A 7 -9.71 -8.32 7.79
N THR A 8 -10.51 -9.04 8.58
CA THR A 8 -10.57 -8.88 10.04
C THR A 8 -9.22 -9.03 10.71
N ASP A 9 -8.43 -10.02 10.30
CA ASP A 9 -7.16 -10.32 10.96
C ASP A 9 -6.16 -9.18 10.77
N VAL A 10 -6.28 -8.44 9.66
CA VAL A 10 -5.45 -7.26 9.36
C VAL A 10 -6.02 -5.99 9.96
N ALA A 11 -7.34 -5.84 10.06
CA ALA A 11 -7.94 -4.70 10.74
C ALA A 11 -7.50 -4.61 12.21
N GLU A 12 -7.27 -5.74 12.88
CA GLU A 12 -6.71 -5.79 14.23
C GLU A 12 -5.22 -5.38 14.32
N ARG A 13 -4.48 -5.53 13.21
CA ARG A 13 -3.02 -5.27 13.12
C ARG A 13 -2.70 -3.89 12.57
N VAL A 14 -3.56 -3.34 11.70
CA VAL A 14 -3.35 -2.04 11.05
C VAL A 14 -3.85 -0.95 11.98
N GLY A 15 -2.93 -0.20 12.57
CA GLY A 15 -3.28 0.99 13.33
C GLY A 15 -4.01 2.03 12.49
N ASP A 16 -4.75 2.91 13.17
CA ASP A 16 -5.56 3.98 12.56
C ASP A 16 -4.79 4.91 11.62
N GLU A 17 -3.46 4.91 11.68
CA GLU A 17 -2.57 5.78 10.92
C GLU A 17 -2.32 5.31 9.48
N TRP A 18 -2.21 4.00 9.24
CA TRP A 18 -1.83 3.49 7.92
C TRP A 18 -3.05 3.32 7.01
N GLN A 19 -4.17 2.80 7.54
CA GLN A 19 -5.47 2.65 6.86
C GLN A 19 -5.42 1.99 5.46
N VAL A 20 -4.31 1.38 5.08
CA VAL A 20 -4.14 0.62 3.85
C VAL A 20 -3.34 -0.64 4.19
N CYS A 21 -3.60 -1.72 3.47
CA CYS A 21 -2.81 -2.94 3.61
C CYS A 21 -2.42 -3.47 2.24
N VAL A 22 -1.12 -3.67 2.02
CA VAL A 22 -0.61 -4.27 0.78
C VAL A 22 -0.76 -5.79 0.86
N VAL A 23 -1.37 -6.35 -0.18
CA VAL A 23 -1.56 -7.80 -0.34
C VAL A 23 -0.45 -8.35 -1.23
N THR A 24 0.26 -9.37 -0.76
CA THR A 24 1.40 -9.99 -1.45
C THR A 24 1.27 -11.50 -1.55
N ASN A 25 1.69 -12.07 -2.68
CA ASN A 25 1.77 -13.52 -2.87
C ASN A 25 2.90 -14.16 -2.03
N GLY A 26 3.03 -15.50 -2.05
CA GLY A 26 4.07 -16.23 -1.31
C GLY A 26 5.50 -15.71 -1.49
N GLU A 27 5.83 -15.15 -2.65
CA GLU A 27 7.14 -14.60 -3.00
C GLU A 27 7.33 -13.13 -2.59
N GLY A 28 6.32 -12.50 -1.98
CA GLY A 28 6.35 -11.11 -1.56
C GLY A 28 6.03 -10.11 -2.67
N VAL A 29 5.57 -10.59 -3.84
CA VAL A 29 5.13 -9.75 -4.96
C VAL A 29 3.77 -9.15 -4.65
N VAL A 30 3.62 -7.84 -4.86
CA VAL A 30 2.35 -7.13 -4.69
C VAL A 30 1.32 -7.62 -5.69
N VAL A 31 0.18 -8.07 -5.19
CA VAL A 31 -0.95 -8.54 -6.01
C VAL A 31 -2.20 -7.67 -5.84
N GLY A 32 -2.28 -6.92 -4.74
CA GLY A 32 -3.38 -5.99 -4.51
C GLY A 32 -3.17 -5.05 -3.33
N LEU A 33 -4.16 -4.20 -3.10
CA LEU A 33 -4.19 -3.22 -2.02
C LEU A 33 -5.59 -3.17 -1.41
N LEU A 34 -5.68 -3.37 -0.10
CA LEU A 34 -6.87 -3.03 0.66
C LEU A 34 -6.80 -1.55 1.01
N GLY A 35 -7.80 -0.80 0.54
CA GLY A 35 -7.97 0.61 0.88
C GLY A 35 -8.61 0.83 2.24
N ARG A 36 -8.67 2.09 2.65
CA ARG A 36 -9.25 2.53 3.93
C ARG A 36 -10.65 2.01 4.18
N GLU A 37 -11.50 1.99 3.16
CA GLU A 37 -12.87 1.51 3.28
C GLU A 37 -12.90 0.02 3.64
N ALA A 38 -12.21 -0.82 2.88
CA ALA A 38 -12.13 -2.25 3.14
C ALA A 38 -11.52 -2.57 4.52
N VAL A 39 -10.43 -1.89 4.89
CA VAL A 39 -9.78 -2.08 6.20
C VAL A 39 -10.72 -1.68 7.35
N ARG A 40 -11.45 -0.56 7.22
CA ARG A 40 -12.37 -0.07 8.28
C ARG A 40 -13.65 -0.88 8.37
N ALA A 41 -14.17 -1.36 7.24
CA ALA A 41 -15.37 -2.21 7.23
C ALA A 41 -15.12 -3.50 8.01
N ALA A 42 -13.87 -3.98 8.02
CA ALA A 42 -13.44 -5.16 8.77
C ALA A 42 -14.37 -6.36 8.53
N GLU A 43 -14.85 -6.50 7.28
CA GLU A 43 -15.74 -7.59 6.91
C GLU A 43 -15.01 -8.92 7.01
N ARG A 44 -15.74 -9.98 7.38
CA ARG A 44 -15.18 -11.32 7.51
C ARG A 44 -15.07 -12.02 6.14
N VAL A 45 -14.34 -11.39 5.23
CA VAL A 45 -14.06 -11.86 3.86
C VAL A 45 -12.55 -12.00 3.64
N ARG A 46 -12.15 -12.72 2.58
CA ARG A 46 -10.74 -12.85 2.23
C ARG A 46 -10.22 -11.57 1.60
N ALA A 47 -8.93 -11.30 1.76
CA ALA A 47 -8.29 -10.13 1.17
C ALA A 47 -8.43 -10.10 -0.35
N GLU A 48 -8.33 -11.25 -1.02
CA GLU A 48 -8.48 -11.36 -2.47
C GLU A 48 -9.84 -10.92 -2.99
N ASP A 49 -10.90 -11.05 -2.17
CA ASP A 49 -12.26 -10.68 -2.53
C ASP A 49 -12.55 -9.18 -2.31
N ALA A 50 -11.74 -8.51 -1.47
CA ALA A 50 -11.96 -7.12 -1.08
C ALA A 50 -10.89 -6.14 -1.60
N MET A 51 -9.75 -6.64 -2.08
CA MET A 51 -8.64 -5.82 -2.55
C MET A 51 -8.88 -5.23 -3.94
N SER A 52 -8.32 -4.05 -4.18
CA SER A 52 -8.11 -3.55 -5.54
C SER A 52 -6.88 -4.22 -6.13
N LEU A 53 -7.01 -4.78 -7.34
CA LEU A 53 -5.90 -5.38 -8.08
C LEU A 53 -4.99 -4.30 -8.69
N GLY A 54 -3.70 -4.63 -8.82
CA GLY A 54 -2.74 -3.81 -9.57
C GLY A 54 -2.61 -2.36 -9.07
N PRO A 55 -2.24 -2.12 -7.80
CA PRO A 55 -2.05 -0.77 -7.30
C PRO A 55 -0.95 -0.04 -8.08
N SER A 56 -1.05 1.28 -8.18
CA SER A 56 0.07 2.08 -8.67
C SER A 56 1.28 1.88 -7.76
N THR A 57 2.42 1.56 -8.37
CA THR A 57 3.70 1.38 -7.67
C THR A 57 4.77 2.31 -8.23
N ILE A 58 5.76 2.63 -7.40
CA ILE A 58 7.01 3.27 -7.82
C ILE A 58 8.21 2.41 -7.44
N ARG A 59 9.36 2.71 -8.04
CA ARG A 59 10.63 2.07 -7.68
C ARG A 59 11.36 2.91 -6.63
N PRO A 60 12.14 2.29 -5.72
CA PRO A 60 12.97 3.01 -4.75
C PRO A 60 13.92 4.04 -5.37
N SER A 61 14.34 3.81 -6.62
CA SER A 61 15.23 4.72 -7.36
C SER A 61 14.52 5.92 -7.99
N ALA A 62 13.19 6.03 -7.87
CA ALA A 62 12.46 7.18 -8.39
C ALA A 62 12.82 8.45 -7.60
N ARG A 63 12.97 9.58 -8.29
CA ARG A 63 13.30 10.86 -7.65
C ARG A 63 12.11 11.35 -6.83
N ARG A 64 12.37 11.87 -5.63
CA ARG A 64 11.36 12.38 -4.69
C ARG A 64 10.38 13.34 -5.36
N GLU A 65 10.87 14.31 -6.13
CA GLU A 65 10.04 15.33 -6.78
C GLU A 65 9.06 14.69 -7.78
N ALA A 66 9.52 13.68 -8.53
CA ALA A 66 8.68 12.94 -9.47
C ALA A 66 7.62 12.08 -8.74
N ILE A 67 7.97 11.52 -7.58
CA ILE A 67 7.02 10.78 -6.74
C ILE A 67 5.93 11.73 -6.22
N VAL A 68 6.32 12.87 -5.62
CA VAL A 68 5.39 13.88 -5.10
C VAL A 68 4.48 14.39 -6.21
N GLN A 69 5.04 14.74 -7.37
CA GLN A 69 4.25 15.23 -8.50
C GLN A 69 3.23 14.17 -8.95
N ARG A 70 3.66 12.92 -9.14
CA ARG A 70 2.75 11.82 -9.50
C ARG A 70 1.63 11.66 -8.47
N MET A 71 1.95 11.71 -7.18
CA MET A 71 0.95 11.58 -6.11
C MET A 71 -0.03 12.74 -6.10
N ARG A 72 0.36 13.95 -6.50
CA ARG A 72 -0.56 15.08 -6.68
C ARG A 72 -1.44 14.88 -7.91
N ASP A 73 -0.86 14.51 -9.04
CA ASP A 73 -1.59 14.32 -10.31
C ASP A 73 -2.66 13.22 -10.22
N GLN A 74 -2.41 12.20 -9.40
CA GLN A 74 -3.30 11.07 -9.19
C GLN A 74 -4.13 11.16 -7.90
N GLU A 75 -4.05 12.30 -7.19
CA GLU A 75 -4.74 12.54 -5.92
C GLU A 75 -4.47 11.45 -4.85
N LEU A 76 -3.26 10.89 -4.88
CA LEU A 76 -2.83 9.83 -3.98
C LEU A 76 -2.26 10.41 -2.68
N SER A 77 -2.74 9.91 -1.55
CA SER A 77 -2.13 10.16 -0.24
C SER A 77 -0.98 9.18 0.08
N ARG A 78 -0.99 8.00 -0.53
CA ARG A 78 -0.03 6.92 -0.32
C ARG A 78 0.34 6.26 -1.65
N ILE A 79 1.55 5.74 -1.74
CA ILE A 79 2.02 5.00 -2.92
C ILE A 79 2.87 3.81 -2.51
N VAL A 80 2.68 2.68 -3.21
CA VAL A 80 3.39 1.43 -2.92
C VAL A 80 4.76 1.45 -3.58
N VAL A 81 5.79 1.02 -2.86
CA VAL A 81 7.16 0.96 -3.35
C VAL A 81 7.52 -0.49 -3.63
N THR A 82 7.99 -0.80 -4.86
CA THR A 82 8.37 -2.16 -5.27
C THR A 82 9.71 -2.22 -5.99
N ARG A 83 10.34 -3.39 -6.02
CA ARG A 83 11.55 -3.65 -6.82
C ARG A 83 11.24 -4.00 -8.29
N SER A 84 12.32 -4.17 -9.08
CA SER A 84 12.46 -5.09 -10.25
C SER A 84 11.24 -5.92 -10.63
N ASN A 85 11.05 -6.88 -9.76
CA ASN A 85 10.20 -8.06 -9.87
C ASN A 85 8.86 -7.88 -9.15
N GLY A 86 8.51 -6.66 -8.73
CA GLY A 86 7.25 -6.38 -8.05
C GLY A 86 7.24 -6.73 -6.55
N THR A 87 8.35 -7.18 -5.98
CA THR A 87 8.41 -7.43 -4.53
C THR A 87 8.24 -6.13 -3.76
N LEU A 88 7.39 -6.17 -2.73
CA LEU A 88 7.14 -5.03 -1.84
C LEU A 88 8.44 -4.59 -1.16
N VAL A 89 8.64 -3.27 -1.11
CA VAL A 89 9.67 -2.61 -0.30
C VAL A 89 9.03 -1.89 0.88
N GLY A 90 7.91 -1.19 0.65
CA GLY A 90 7.16 -0.50 1.70
C GLY A 90 6.10 0.43 1.10
N VAL A 91 5.59 1.35 1.91
CA VAL A 91 4.59 2.35 1.50
C VAL A 91 5.08 3.74 1.89
N LEU A 92 4.96 4.71 0.98
CA LEU A 92 5.27 6.11 1.26
C LEU A 92 3.99 6.92 1.41
N ARG A 93 3.95 7.80 2.42
CA ARG A 93 2.92 8.82 2.54
C ARG A 93 3.39 10.10 1.86
N ARG A 94 2.45 10.82 1.24
CA ARG A 94 2.77 12.09 0.57
C ARG A 94 3.27 13.13 1.57
N GLU A 95 2.69 13.15 2.76
CA GLU A 95 3.06 14.06 3.84
C GLU A 95 4.53 13.89 4.26
N ASP A 96 5.00 12.67 4.55
CA ASP A 96 6.40 12.41 4.89
C ASP A 96 7.34 12.86 3.75
N LEU A 97 6.93 12.60 2.52
CA LEU A 97 7.68 13.04 1.36
C LEU A 97 7.72 14.55 1.29
N GLU A 98 6.61 15.28 1.48
CA GLU A 98 6.55 16.73 1.39
C GLU A 98 7.30 17.43 2.55
N GLU A 99 7.24 16.88 3.76
CA GLU A 99 7.90 17.39 4.98
C GLU A 99 9.41 17.12 5.02
N GLY A 100 9.91 16.24 4.14
CA GLY A 100 11.34 15.92 4.02
C GLY A 100 11.80 14.75 4.90
N SER A 101 10.87 14.09 5.60
CA SER A 101 11.09 12.92 6.46
C SER A 101 10.81 11.60 5.75
N GLY A 102 10.84 11.58 4.42
CA GLY A 102 10.39 10.47 3.57
C GLY A 102 11.19 9.17 3.75
N GLU A 103 10.98 8.49 4.86
CA GLU A 103 11.51 7.17 5.16
C GLU A 103 10.47 6.12 4.71
N VAL A 104 10.96 5.08 4.03
CA VAL A 104 10.11 3.95 3.65
C VAL A 104 9.84 3.14 4.91
N SER A 105 8.60 3.20 5.42
CA SER A 105 8.14 2.40 6.56
C SER A 105 7.43 1.12 6.12
#